data_AF-A0A4V3K6X5-F1
#
_entry.id   AF-A0A4V3K6X5-F1
#
_cell.length_a   1.000
_cell.length_b   1.000
_cell.length_c   1.000
_cell.angle_alpha   90.00
_cell.angle_beta   90.00
_cell.angle_gamma   90.00
#
_symmetry.space_group_name_H-M   'P 1'
#
loop_
_entity.id
_entity.type
_entity.pdbx_description
1 polymer ?
#
loop_
_entity_poly.entity_id
_entity_poly.type
_entity_poly.pdbx_seq_one_letter_code
_entity_poly.pdbx_strand_id
1 'polypeptide(L)' 'MRYIRPLSIEDAVGQLAKAVGPAAILAGGSDLLVRMKGGFVEPDLIVDIKSIAGLSEI' A
#
# COMPACT_ATOMS: atom_id res chain seq x y z
N MET A 1 2.75 1.87 12.17
CA MET A 1 2.46 1.96 10.73
C MET A 1 3.60 2.64 9.97
N ARG A 2 4.27 1.89 9.09
CA ARG A 2 5.26 2.36 8.11
C ARG A 2 4.55 2.63 6.79
N TYR A 3 4.89 3.73 6.14
CA TYR A 3 4.39 4.08 4.81
C TYR A 3 5.56 4.09 3.82
N ILE A 4 5.38 3.49 2.65
CA ILE A 4 6.35 3.49 1.56
C ILE A 4 5.66 3.80 0.23
N ARG A 5 6.42 4.36 -0.70
CA ARG A 5 5.94 4.76 -2.03
C ARG A 5 6.94 4.30 -3.10
N PRO A 6 6.97 2.99 -3.41
CA PRO A 6 7.87 2.43 -4.41
C PRO A 6 7.65 3.03 -5.80
N LEU A 7 8.69 2.99 -6.62
CA LEU A 7 8.66 3.48 -8.01
C LEU A 7 8.56 2.34 -9.05
N SER A 8 8.66 1.08 -8.62
CA SER A 8 8.51 -0.09 -9.48
C SER A 8 7.68 -1.19 -8.80
N ILE A 9 7.15 -2.10 -9.62
CA ILE A 9 6.36 -3.25 -9.15
C ILE A 9 7.26 -4.19 -8.32
N GLU A 10 8.51 -4.39 -8.73
CA GLU A 10 9.45 -5.29 -8.07
C GLU A 10 9.77 -4.82 -6.65
N ASP A 11 9.97 -3.52 -6.44
CA ASP A 11 10.17 -2.97 -5.09
C ASP A 11 8.89 -3.09 -4.26
N ALA A 12 7.73 -2.74 -4.82
CA ALA A 12 6.45 -2.89 -4.12
C ALA A 12 6.19 -4.33 -3.63
N VAL A 13 6.37 -5.31 -4.53
CA VAL A 13 6.25 -6.74 -4.22
C VAL A 13 7.31 -7.17 -3.21
N GLY A 14 8.56 -6.72 -3.37
CA GLY A 14 9.65 -7.05 -2.45
C GLY A 14 9.40 -6.55 -1.03
N GLN A 15 8.76 -5.39 -0.87
CA GLN A 15 8.42 -4.83 0.46
C GLN A 15 7.22 -5.56 1.08
N LEU A 16 6.21 -5.90 0.27
CA LEU A 16 5.08 -6.72 0.71
C LEU A 16 5.54 -8.12 1.16
N ALA A 17 6.43 -8.77 0.40
CA ALA A 17 6.96 -10.09 0.73
C ALA A 17 7.81 -10.12 2.01
N LYS A 18 8.42 -8.98 2.38
CA LYS A 18 9.21 -8.81 3.61
C LYS A 18 8.38 -8.34 4.81
N ALA A 19 7.09 -8.06 4.63
CA ALA A 19 6.24 -7.61 5.71
C ALA A 19 6.01 -8.74 6.72
N VAL A 20 6.29 -8.48 8.00
CA VAL A 20 6.08 -9.44 9.10
C VAL A 20 4.66 -9.31 9.68
N GLY A 21 4.11 -8.09 9.68
CA GLY A 21 2.77 -7.76 10.16
C GLY A 21 1.79 -7.45 9.02
N PRO A 22 0.54 -7.05 9.34
CA PRO A 22 -0.48 -6.74 8.35
C PRO A 22 0.01 -5.64 7.41
N ALA A 23 0.00 -5.92 6.11
CA ALA A 23 0.37 -4.96 5.08
C ALA A 23 -0.85 -4.67 4.18
N ALA A 24 -0.96 -3.43 3.73
CA ALA A 24 -2.04 -3.00 2.85
C ALA A 24 -1.48 -2.20 1.67
N ILE A 25 -2.10 -2.39 0.51
CA ILE A 25 -1.81 -1.61 -0.70
C ILE A 25 -2.71 -0.38 -0.70
N LEU A 26 -2.12 0.80 -0.90
CA LEU A 26 -2.82 2.05 -1.09
C LEU A 26 -2.80 2.44 -2.57
N ALA A 27 -3.99 2.41 -3.19
CA ALA A 27 -4.23 2.96 -4.52
C ALA A 27 -4.97 4.31 -4.40
N GLY A 28 -6.28 4.34 -4.68
CA GLY A 28 -7.11 5.54 -4.51
C GLY A 28 -7.48 5.88 -3.07
N GLY A 29 -7.41 4.91 -2.16
CA GLY A 29 -7.63 5.10 -0.72
C GLY A 29 -9.08 5.12 -0.24
N SER A 30 -10.07 5.13 -1.13
CA SER A 30 -11.50 5.17 -0.76
C SER A 30 -11.95 4.02 0.12
N ASP A 31 -11.39 2.82 -0.07
CA ASP A 31 -11.67 1.68 0.83
C ASP A 31 -10.72 1.69 2.05
N LEU A 32 -9.42 1.56 1.80
CA LEU A 32 -8.42 1.38 2.86
C LEU A 32 -8.45 2.50 3.91
N LEU A 33 -8.46 3.77 3.49
CA LEU A 33 -8.40 4.90 4.43
C LEU A 33 -9.70 5.03 5.24
N VAL A 34 -10.85 4.69 4.63
CA VAL A 34 -12.14 4.70 5.34
C VAL A 34 -12.17 3.58 6.39
N ARG A 35 -11.69 2.39 6.06
CA ARG A 35 -11.61 1.25 6.99
C ARG A 35 -10.63 1.51 8.14
N MET A 36 -9.47 2.12 7.85
CA MET A 36 -8.52 2.54 8.86
C MET A 36 -9.10 3.61 9.80
N LYS A 37 -9.78 4.62 9.24
CA LYS A 37 -10.45 5.66 10.04
C LYS A 37 -11.54 5.07 10.96
N GLY A 38 -12.21 4.01 10.51
CA GLY A 38 -13.19 3.28 11.32
C GLY A 38 -12.60 2.27 12.32
N GLY A 39 -11.26 2.13 12.39
CA GLY A 39 -10.61 1.14 13.26
C GLY A 39 -10.82 -0.32 12.83
N PHE A 40 -11.31 -0.57 11.63
CA PHE A 40 -11.55 -1.93 11.12
C PHE A 40 -10.29 -2.62 10.62
N VAL A 41 -9.26 -1.84 10.26
CA VAL A 41 -7.99 -2.32 9.73
C VAL A 41 -6.87 -1.43 10.25
N GLU A 42 -5.83 -2.03 10.81
CA GLU A 42 -4.66 -1.33 11.35
C GLU A 42 -3.38 -1.97 10.77
N PRO A 43 -2.96 -1.58 9.55
CA PRO A 43 -1.80 -2.18 8.91
C PRO A 43 -0.49 -1.62 9.48
N ASP A 44 0.48 -2.50 9.67
CA ASP A 44 1.84 -2.14 10.05
C ASP A 44 2.63 -1.56 8.88
N LEU A 45 2.28 -1.94 7.64
CA LEU A 45 2.88 -1.43 6.41
C LEU A 45 1.81 -0.98 5.40
N ILE A 46 1.96 0.22 4.87
CA ILE A 46 1.20 0.72 3.72
C ILE A 46 2.14 0.89 2.53
N VAL A 47 1.77 0.29 1.41
CA VAL A 47 2.49 0.39 0.13
C VAL A 47 1.65 1.19 -0.86
N ASP A 48 2.03 2.46 -1.08
CA ASP A 48 1.37 3.34 -2.04
C ASP A 48 1.89 3.09 -3.46
N ILE A 49 1.01 2.54 -4.30
CA ILE A 49 1.36 2.13 -5.67
C ILE A 49 1.12 3.25 -6.70
N LYS A 50 0.66 4.44 -6.29
CA LYS A 50 0.27 5.53 -7.20
C LYS A 50 1.46 6.14 -7.95
N SER A 51 2.68 5.92 -7.49
CA SER A 51 3.91 6.38 -8.18
C SER A 51 4.48 5.40 -9.19
N ILE A 52 3.96 4.18 -9.27
CA ILE A 52 4.51 3.15 -10.15
C ILE A 52 4.06 3.46 -11.58
N ALA A 53 5.04 3.64 -12.48
CA ALA A 53 4.78 3.89 -13.89
C ALA A 53 3.94 2.76 -14.52
N GLY A 54 2.99 3.12 -15.39
CA GLY A 54 2.09 2.18 -16.05
C GLY A 54 0.86 1.76 -15.23
N LEU A 55 0.81 1.97 -13.91
CA LEU A 55 -0.37 1.59 -13.09
C LEU A 55 -1.55 2.56 -13.18
N SER A 56 -1.37 3.72 -13.82
CA SER A 56 -2.40 4.76 -13.99
C SER A 56 -2.79 4.99 -15.45
N GLU A 57 -2.38 4.12 -16.36
CA GLU A 57 -2.63 4.23 -17.80
C GLU A 57 -3.83 3.36 -18.23
N ILE A 58 -4.41 3.64 -19.40
CA ILE A 58 -5.58 2.96 -19.98
C ILE A 58 -5.21 2.37 -21.33
#